data_AF-A0A969ZBI7-F1
#
_entry.id   AF-A0A969ZBI7-F1
#
_cell.length_a   1.000
_cell.length_b   1.000
_cell.length_c   1.000
_cell.angle_alpha   90.00
_cell.angle_beta   90.00
_cell.angle_gamma   90.00
#
_symmetry.space_group_name_H-M   'P 1'
#
loop_
_entity.id
_entity.type
_entity.pdbx_description
1 polymer ?
#
loop_
_entity_poly.entity_id
_entity_poly.type
_entity_poly.pdbx_seq_one_letter_code
_entity_poly.pdbx_strand_id
1 'polypeptide(L)'
;MTKQMIKNIIILLIVTVLMGGLIGGTHALTAPIIKENEKRVLVNSAKENFEGSDVFFVATDELASEVLGEDKVEALSKEEIKELEGILFVYKGDEFQGITVVVSGSNGHGEVTLGVAINQDDLIAGLTIIKYDQTPGISDGPRDKYLQEFKNKDFNYEVENVAGATNSSKLLGELVVEATTKYTEIKPILEKLVELDPIKEIFGTYTTEEDASFTPTEIISKKEIIKGTSNGVAYTGSKSYTFDEADGAIEMKVYVKDDGTIVYYEFLKYEHSKGAF
;
A
#
# COMPACT_ATOMS: atom_id res chain seq x y z
N MET A 1 22.11 29.32 -52.85
CA MET A 1 21.00 29.48 -51.89
C MET A 1 20.48 30.91 -52.00
N THR A 2 19.19 31.13 -52.28
CA THR A 2 18.67 32.51 -52.43
C THR A 2 18.53 33.18 -51.07
N LYS A 3 18.66 34.51 -50.98
CA LYS A 3 18.40 35.27 -49.74
C LYS A 3 17.05 34.92 -49.09
N GLN A 4 16.05 34.62 -49.93
CA GLN A 4 14.73 34.16 -49.52
C GLN A 4 14.80 32.83 -48.75
N MET A 5 15.57 31.85 -49.24
CA MET A 5 15.75 30.56 -48.57
C MET A 5 16.44 30.70 -47.22
N ILE A 6 17.50 31.52 -47.13
CA ILE A 6 18.23 31.75 -45.87
C ILE A 6 17.32 32.42 -44.83
N LYS A 7 16.54 33.44 -45.24
CA LYS A 7 15.58 34.11 -44.36
C LYS A 7 14.53 33.14 -43.81
N ASN A 8 13.98 32.26 -44.65
CA ASN A 8 12.96 31.31 -44.23
C ASN A 8 13.50 30.27 -43.24
N ILE A 9 14.74 29.80 -43.42
CA ILE A 9 15.40 28.88 -42.49
C ILE A 9 15.62 29.54 -41.13
N ILE A 10 16.11 30.78 -41.11
CA ILE A 10 16.31 31.52 -39.86
C ILE A 10 14.98 31.76 -39.14
N ILE A 11 13.92 32.09 -39.87
CA ILE A 11 12.58 32.26 -39.28
C ILE A 11 12.10 30.94 -38.66
N LEU A 12 12.23 29.81 -39.35
CA LEU A 12 11.85 28.50 -38.80
C LEU A 12 12.67 28.12 -37.58
N LEU A 13 13.98 28.40 -37.57
CA LEU A 13 14.85 28.18 -36.42
C LEU A 13 14.40 29.00 -35.20
N ILE A 14 14.11 30.29 -35.40
CA ILE A 14 13.66 31.17 -34.31
C ILE A 14 12.31 30.69 -33.77
N VAL A 15 11.36 30.36 -34.66
CA VAL A 15 10.05 29.87 -34.25
C VAL A 15 10.15 28.53 -33.50
N THR A 16 11.00 27.60 -33.96
CA THR A 16 11.20 26.32 -33.25
C THR A 16 11.82 26.50 -31.88
N VAL A 17 12.83 27.37 -31.73
CA VAL A 17 13.42 27.69 -30.42
C VAL A 17 12.39 28.34 -29.49
N LEU A 18 11.57 29.27 -29.99
CA LEU A 18 10.54 29.93 -29.20
C LEU A 18 9.45 28.94 -28.75
N MET A 19 8.94 28.10 -29.65
CA MET A 19 7.91 27.11 -29.32
C MET A 19 8.45 26.03 -28.38
N GLY A 20 9.67 25.53 -28.63
CA GLY A 20 10.33 24.58 -27.75
C GLY A 20 10.55 25.14 -26.35
N GLY A 21 10.97 26.41 -26.27
CA GLY A 21 11.12 27.12 -24.99
C GLY A 21 9.81 27.30 -24.24
N LEU A 22 8.72 27.67 -24.93
CA LEU A 22 7.39 27.77 -24.32
C LEU A 22 6.89 26.43 -23.80
N ILE A 23 6.97 25.36 -24.59
CA ILE A 23 6.52 24.02 -24.20
C ILE A 23 7.37 23.50 -23.03
N GLY A 24 8.70 23.57 -23.14
CA GLY A 24 9.60 23.11 -22.07
C GLY A 24 9.44 23.89 -20.77
N GLY A 25 9.29 25.22 -20.86
CA GLY A 25 9.07 26.09 -19.71
C GLY A 25 7.74 25.80 -19.01
N THR A 26 6.64 25.65 -19.77
CA THR A 26 5.34 25.28 -19.18
C THR A 26 5.40 23.92 -18.49
N HIS A 27 5.97 22.90 -19.13
CA HIS A 27 6.10 21.56 -18.55
C HIS A 27 6.95 21.56 -17.27
N ALA A 28 8.09 22.27 -17.26
CA ALA A 28 8.97 22.30 -16.09
C ALA A 28 8.28 22.91 -14.85
N LEU A 29 7.36 23.85 -15.04
CA LEU A 29 6.60 24.47 -13.96
C LEU A 29 5.37 23.64 -13.57
N THR A 30 4.69 23.01 -14.54
CA THR A 30 3.44 22.29 -14.28
C THR A 30 3.65 20.86 -13.80
N ALA A 31 4.69 20.16 -14.26
CA ALA A 31 4.98 18.77 -13.89
C ALA A 31 5.03 18.51 -12.37
N PRO A 32 5.76 19.31 -11.54
CA PRO A 32 5.78 19.06 -10.10
C PRO A 32 4.41 19.27 -9.44
N ILE A 33 3.66 20.29 -9.90
CA ILE A 33 2.32 20.61 -9.38
C ILE A 33 1.34 19.49 -9.72
N ILE A 34 1.41 18.93 -10.94
CA ILE A 34 0.58 17.80 -11.35
C ILE A 34 0.85 16.59 -10.46
N LYS A 35 2.13 16.25 -10.26
CA LYS A 35 2.52 15.11 -9.42
C LYS A 35 2.04 15.28 -7.97
N GLU A 36 2.14 16.47 -7.40
CA GLU A 36 1.65 16.74 -6.05
C GLU A 36 0.11 16.67 -5.96
N ASN A 37 -0.58 17.19 -6.96
CA ASN A 37 -2.04 17.09 -7.04
C ASN A 37 -2.50 15.63 -7.16
N GLU A 38 -1.83 14.82 -7.97
CA GLU A 38 -2.10 13.38 -8.11
C GLU A 38 -1.88 12.64 -6.79
N LYS A 39 -0.75 12.89 -6.10
CA LYS A 39 -0.49 12.31 -4.76
C LYS A 39 -1.59 12.73 -3.77
N ARG A 40 -2.03 13.99 -3.80
CA ARG A 40 -3.12 14.49 -2.94
C ARG A 40 -4.45 13.81 -3.24
N VAL A 41 -4.82 13.62 -4.52
CA VAL A 41 -6.03 12.91 -4.92
C VAL A 41 -5.98 11.45 -4.42
N LEU A 42 -4.84 10.80 -4.57
CA LEU A 42 -4.62 9.43 -4.12
C LEU A 42 -4.77 9.30 -2.59
N VAL A 43 -4.14 10.20 -1.82
CA VAL A 43 -4.22 10.19 -0.34
C VAL A 43 -5.64 10.50 0.14
N ASN A 44 -6.33 11.47 -0.48
CA ASN A 44 -7.71 11.78 -0.10
C ASN A 44 -8.65 10.61 -0.39
N SER A 45 -8.46 9.93 -1.51
CA SER A 45 -9.17 8.70 -1.83
C SER A 45 -8.91 7.59 -0.84
N ALA A 46 -7.65 7.37 -0.47
CA ALA A 46 -7.30 6.38 0.53
C ALA A 46 -8.01 6.67 1.86
N LYS A 47 -8.11 7.95 2.27
CA LYS A 47 -8.90 8.36 3.44
C LYS A 47 -10.40 8.07 3.33
N GLU A 48 -10.97 8.19 2.12
CA GLU A 48 -12.38 7.89 1.87
C GLU A 48 -12.68 6.39 1.83
N ASN A 49 -11.72 5.58 1.36
CA ASN A 49 -11.88 4.14 1.20
C ASN A 49 -11.41 3.34 2.43
N PHE A 50 -10.51 3.90 3.24
CA PHE A 50 -9.99 3.31 4.47
C PHE A 50 -10.25 4.24 5.65
N GLU A 51 -11.36 4.04 6.34
CA GLU A 51 -11.83 4.92 7.42
C GLU A 51 -10.81 5.03 8.56
N GLY A 52 -10.39 6.26 8.86
CA GLY A 52 -9.45 6.55 9.94
C GLY A 52 -7.99 6.29 9.61
N SER A 53 -7.65 5.99 8.34
CA SER A 53 -6.26 5.96 7.88
C SER A 53 -5.60 7.34 7.95
N ASP A 54 -4.33 7.35 8.33
CA ASP A 54 -3.55 8.57 8.59
C ASP A 54 -2.11 8.51 8.07
N VAL A 55 -1.59 7.32 7.79
CA VAL A 55 -0.24 7.09 7.26
C VAL A 55 -0.32 6.55 5.83
N PHE A 56 0.36 7.23 4.90
CA PHE A 56 0.33 6.92 3.47
C PHE A 56 1.72 7.09 2.85
N PHE A 57 2.23 6.05 2.19
CA PHE A 57 3.54 6.10 1.55
C PHE A 57 3.62 5.12 0.38
N VAL A 58 4.59 5.35 -0.51
CA VAL A 58 4.97 4.39 -1.55
C VAL A 58 6.17 3.61 -1.02
N ALA A 59 6.35 2.35 -1.40
CA ALA A 59 7.51 1.55 -0.94
C ALA A 59 8.88 2.17 -1.27
N THR A 60 8.93 3.12 -2.21
CA THR A 60 10.15 3.86 -2.60
C THR A 60 10.30 5.21 -1.90
N ASP A 61 9.35 5.61 -1.05
CA ASP A 61 9.42 6.83 -0.25
C ASP A 61 10.36 6.63 0.94
N GLU A 62 11.00 7.69 1.44
CA GLU A 62 11.89 7.59 2.61
C GLU A 62 11.13 7.10 3.86
N LEU A 63 9.83 7.40 3.93
CA LEU A 63 8.92 6.95 4.98
C LEU A 63 8.70 5.43 4.99
N ALA A 64 9.00 4.73 3.87
CA ALA A 64 8.79 3.28 3.79
C ALA A 64 9.68 2.52 4.77
N SER A 65 10.96 2.92 4.90
CA SER A 65 11.88 2.29 5.85
C SER A 65 11.50 2.54 7.31
N GLU A 66 10.93 3.71 7.61
CA GLU A 66 10.43 4.05 8.96
C GLU A 66 9.21 3.21 9.34
N VAL A 67 8.25 3.04 8.42
CA VAL A 67 6.98 2.35 8.72
C VAL A 67 7.07 0.84 8.54
N LEU A 68 7.80 0.34 7.53
CA LEU A 68 7.94 -1.09 7.27
C LEU A 68 9.12 -1.74 8.03
N GLY A 69 10.08 -0.93 8.49
CA GLY A 69 11.33 -1.35 9.10
C GLY A 69 12.48 -1.49 8.09
N GLU A 70 13.64 -0.93 8.44
CA GLU A 70 14.84 -0.90 7.58
C GLU A 70 15.24 -2.29 7.08
N ASP A 71 15.31 -3.29 7.96
CA ASP A 71 15.70 -4.66 7.63
C ASP A 71 14.81 -5.29 6.54
N LYS A 72 13.50 -5.00 6.55
CA LYS A 72 12.54 -5.56 5.57
C LYS A 72 12.67 -4.88 4.21
N VAL A 73 12.86 -3.57 4.20
CA VAL A 73 13.04 -2.81 2.96
C VAL A 73 14.38 -3.16 2.31
N GLU A 74 15.45 -3.31 3.10
CA GLU A 74 16.76 -3.73 2.60
C GLU A 74 16.79 -5.18 2.08
N ALA A 75 15.90 -6.05 2.58
CA ALA A 75 15.77 -7.42 2.12
C ALA A 75 15.09 -7.56 0.75
N LEU A 76 14.44 -6.51 0.23
CA LEU A 76 13.82 -6.53 -1.08
C LEU A 76 14.87 -6.53 -2.21
N SER A 77 14.65 -7.37 -3.21
CA SER A 77 15.38 -7.30 -4.48
C SER A 77 15.01 -6.04 -5.28
N LYS A 78 15.87 -5.68 -6.24
CA LYS A 78 15.59 -4.54 -7.15
C LYS A 78 14.34 -4.77 -7.99
N GLU A 79 14.10 -6.02 -8.36
CA GLU A 79 12.91 -6.46 -9.09
C GLU A 79 11.65 -6.27 -8.24
N GLU A 80 11.66 -6.69 -6.97
CA GLU A 80 10.53 -6.49 -6.05
C GLU A 80 10.24 -5.01 -5.80
N ILE A 81 11.27 -4.18 -5.61
CA ILE A 81 11.10 -2.72 -5.46
C ILE A 81 10.42 -2.12 -6.69
N LYS A 82 10.79 -2.59 -7.89
CA LYS A 82 10.20 -2.11 -9.14
C LYS A 82 8.72 -2.53 -9.25
N GLU A 83 8.37 -3.73 -8.80
CA GLU A 83 6.98 -4.21 -8.82
C GLU A 83 6.06 -3.38 -7.88
N LEU A 84 6.64 -2.83 -6.82
CA LEU A 84 5.95 -1.92 -5.88
C LEU A 84 5.83 -0.47 -6.40
N GLU A 85 6.39 -0.14 -7.57
CA GLU A 85 6.19 1.18 -8.17
C GLU A 85 4.70 1.44 -8.46
N GLY A 86 4.20 2.60 -8.03
CA GLY A 86 2.80 2.97 -8.20
C GLY A 86 1.84 2.29 -7.21
N ILE A 87 2.38 1.70 -6.13
CA ILE A 87 1.61 1.16 -5.01
C ILE A 87 1.67 2.13 -3.84
N LEU A 88 0.52 2.61 -3.38
CA LEU A 88 0.41 3.37 -2.14
C LEU A 88 -0.01 2.44 -1.00
N PHE A 89 0.81 2.34 0.03
CA PHE A 89 0.49 1.67 1.28
C PHE A 89 -0.39 2.58 2.14
N VAL A 90 -1.38 1.98 2.79
CA VAL A 90 -2.34 2.67 3.64
C VAL A 90 -2.33 2.06 5.03
N TYR A 91 -2.10 2.91 6.03
CA TYR A 91 -1.98 2.53 7.42
C TYR A 91 -2.86 3.42 8.32
N LYS A 92 -3.23 2.87 9.48
CA LYS A 92 -3.88 3.56 10.58
C LYS A 92 -3.00 3.42 11.82
N GLY A 93 -2.23 4.45 12.14
CA GLY A 93 -1.06 4.31 13.00
C GLY A 93 -0.11 3.25 12.41
N ASP A 94 0.17 2.21 13.19
CA ASP A 94 1.04 1.10 12.78
C ASP A 94 0.26 -0.07 12.14
N GLU A 95 -1.08 0.01 12.06
CA GLU A 95 -1.91 -1.06 11.49
C GLU A 95 -2.07 -0.91 9.97
N PHE A 96 -1.56 -1.87 9.20
CA PHE A 96 -1.81 -1.94 7.76
C PHE A 96 -3.31 -2.04 7.48
N GLN A 97 -3.83 -1.27 6.53
CA GLN A 97 -5.25 -1.27 6.14
C GLN A 97 -5.45 -1.82 4.71
N GLY A 98 -4.41 -1.73 3.88
CA GLY A 98 -4.47 -2.14 2.49
C GLY A 98 -3.54 -1.31 1.62
N ILE A 99 -3.76 -1.39 0.31
CA ILE A 99 -3.02 -0.61 -0.68
C ILE A 99 -3.95 0.11 -1.65
N THR A 100 -3.40 1.08 -2.38
CA THR A 100 -3.98 1.61 -3.61
C THR A 100 -3.05 1.33 -4.78
N VAL A 101 -3.53 0.60 -5.78
CA VAL A 101 -2.81 0.31 -7.03
C VAL A 101 -3.17 1.38 -8.05
N VAL A 102 -2.17 2.08 -8.58
CA VAL A 102 -2.38 3.07 -9.66
C VAL A 102 -2.14 2.42 -11.02
N VAL A 103 -3.14 2.49 -11.90
CA VAL A 103 -3.10 1.97 -13.28
C VAL A 103 -3.57 3.04 -14.26
N SER A 104 -3.04 3.03 -15.47
CA SER A 104 -3.42 3.98 -16.53
C SER A 104 -3.59 3.28 -17.86
N GLY A 105 -4.57 3.73 -18.64
CA GLY A 105 -4.83 3.19 -19.96
C GLY A 105 -5.53 4.22 -20.84
N SER A 106 -5.57 3.95 -22.13
CA SER A 106 -6.22 4.84 -23.09
C SER A 106 -7.03 4.07 -24.12
N ASN A 107 -8.02 4.74 -24.67
CA ASN A 107 -8.78 4.28 -25.83
C ASN A 107 -8.83 5.40 -26.87
N GLY A 108 -9.60 5.21 -27.95
CA GLY A 108 -9.80 6.23 -28.99
C GLY A 108 -10.46 7.55 -28.51
N HIS A 109 -10.81 7.66 -27.23
CA HIS A 109 -11.46 8.82 -26.61
C HIS A 109 -10.63 9.48 -25.51
N GLY A 110 -9.39 9.03 -25.28
CA GLY A 110 -8.45 9.63 -24.33
C GLY A 110 -7.97 8.66 -23.25
N GLU A 111 -7.27 9.22 -22.26
CA GLU A 111 -6.61 8.49 -21.19
C GLU A 111 -7.43 8.48 -19.89
N VAL A 112 -7.31 7.41 -19.12
CA VAL A 112 -7.86 7.26 -17.77
C VAL A 112 -6.76 6.74 -16.86
N THR A 113 -6.60 7.38 -15.69
CA THR A 113 -5.76 6.90 -14.59
C THR A 113 -6.65 6.64 -13.39
N LEU A 114 -6.59 5.41 -12.89
CA LEU A 114 -7.41 4.90 -11.80
C LEU A 114 -6.52 4.50 -10.62
N GLY A 115 -6.91 4.91 -9.42
CA GLY A 115 -6.47 4.31 -8.17
C GLY A 115 -7.49 3.25 -7.73
N VAL A 116 -7.04 2.02 -7.53
CA VAL A 116 -7.87 0.91 -7.05
C VAL A 116 -7.43 0.56 -5.65
N ALA A 117 -8.28 0.86 -4.66
CA ALA A 117 -8.03 0.58 -3.26
C ALA A 117 -8.41 -0.87 -2.94
N ILE A 118 -7.50 -1.65 -2.38
CA ILE A 118 -7.67 -3.06 -2.03
C ILE A 118 -7.34 -3.23 -0.55
N ASN A 119 -8.24 -3.82 0.23
CA ASN A 119 -8.09 -4.01 1.66
C ASN A 119 -7.40 -5.33 2.01
N GLN A 120 -7.17 -5.57 3.30
CA GLN A 120 -6.55 -6.80 3.82
C GLN A 120 -7.37 -8.07 3.55
N ASP A 121 -8.67 -7.94 3.30
CA ASP A 121 -9.58 -9.06 3.06
C ASP A 121 -9.64 -9.46 1.56
N ASP A 122 -8.70 -8.98 0.74
CA ASP A 122 -8.68 -9.14 -0.72
C ASP A 122 -9.96 -8.61 -1.41
N LEU A 123 -10.53 -7.53 -0.88
CA LEU A 123 -11.68 -6.84 -1.48
C LEU A 123 -11.27 -5.48 -2.03
N ILE A 124 -11.90 -5.07 -3.13
CA ILE A 124 -11.84 -3.72 -3.66
C ILE A 124 -12.62 -2.82 -2.69
N ALA A 125 -11.91 -2.03 -1.89
CA ALA A 125 -12.50 -1.06 -0.96
C ALA A 125 -13.17 0.09 -1.71
N GLY A 126 -12.58 0.49 -2.85
CA GLY A 126 -13.16 1.51 -3.72
C GLY A 126 -12.23 1.89 -4.88
N LEU A 127 -12.78 2.73 -5.76
CA LEU A 127 -12.09 3.24 -6.93
C LEU A 127 -11.91 4.75 -6.83
N THR A 128 -10.88 5.29 -7.49
CA THR A 128 -10.68 6.74 -7.58
C THR A 128 -10.12 7.14 -8.92
N ILE A 129 -10.74 8.16 -9.50
CA ILE A 129 -10.32 8.75 -10.73
C ILE A 129 -9.22 9.78 -10.43
N ILE A 130 -8.01 9.51 -10.90
CA ILE A 130 -6.86 10.42 -10.80
C ILE A 130 -6.82 11.31 -12.04
N LYS A 131 -7.04 10.71 -13.22
CA LYS A 131 -7.10 11.40 -14.52
C LYS A 131 -8.23 10.81 -15.37
N TYR A 132 -8.93 11.67 -16.10
CA TYR A 132 -10.09 11.26 -16.91
C TYR A 132 -10.29 12.16 -18.13
N ASP A 133 -9.57 11.83 -19.19
CA ASP A 133 -9.60 12.56 -20.47
C ASP A 133 -10.60 11.94 -21.45
N GLN A 134 -11.74 11.42 -20.96
CA GLN A 134 -12.79 10.85 -21.80
C GLN A 134 -13.82 11.92 -22.23
N THR A 135 -14.67 11.59 -23.21
CA THR A 135 -15.64 12.54 -23.76
C THR A 135 -16.69 12.98 -22.71
N PRO A 136 -16.70 14.25 -22.28
CA PRO A 136 -17.64 14.73 -21.26
C PRO A 136 -19.10 14.57 -21.69
N GLY A 137 -19.98 14.23 -20.74
CA GLY A 137 -21.41 14.00 -21.00
C GLY A 137 -21.74 12.63 -21.62
N ILE A 138 -20.75 11.91 -22.16
CA ILE A 138 -20.93 10.55 -22.69
C ILE A 138 -20.42 9.52 -21.69
N SER A 139 -19.21 9.73 -21.17
CA SER A 139 -18.53 8.74 -20.33
C SER A 139 -18.76 8.94 -18.83
N ASP A 140 -19.50 9.98 -18.43
CA ASP A 140 -19.87 10.24 -17.04
C ASP A 140 -20.67 9.09 -16.42
N GLY A 141 -21.58 8.49 -17.19
CA GLY A 141 -22.37 7.32 -16.77
C GLY A 141 -21.48 6.14 -16.35
N PRO A 142 -20.61 5.61 -17.24
CA PRO A 142 -19.63 4.59 -16.87
C PRO A 142 -18.78 4.98 -15.67
N ARG A 143 -18.24 6.21 -15.63
CA ARG A 143 -17.40 6.68 -14.53
C ARG A 143 -18.11 6.54 -13.19
N ASP A 144 -19.30 7.14 -13.08
CA ASP A 144 -20.02 7.20 -11.82
C ASP A 144 -20.54 5.82 -11.41
N LYS A 145 -20.93 4.99 -12.37
CA LYS A 145 -21.34 3.61 -12.13
C LYS A 145 -20.22 2.78 -11.52
N TYR A 146 -19.02 2.82 -12.12
CA TYR A 146 -17.86 2.08 -11.60
C TYR A 146 -17.46 2.55 -10.20
N LEU A 147 -17.41 3.86 -9.96
CA LEU A 147 -17.08 4.42 -8.64
C LEU A 147 -18.07 3.98 -7.54
N GLN A 148 -19.34 3.76 -7.88
CA GLN A 148 -20.37 3.36 -6.93
C GLN A 148 -20.42 1.84 -6.72
N GLU A 149 -20.34 1.05 -7.79
CA GLU A 149 -20.61 -0.38 -7.75
C GLU A 149 -19.44 -1.21 -7.23
N PHE A 150 -18.19 -0.76 -7.40
CA PHE A 150 -17.00 -1.51 -6.97
C PHE A 150 -16.64 -1.40 -5.49
N LYS A 151 -17.39 -0.64 -4.68
CA LYS A 151 -17.15 -0.60 -3.23
C LYS A 151 -17.46 -1.95 -2.57
N ASN A 152 -16.47 -2.46 -1.85
CA ASN A 152 -16.50 -3.75 -1.15
C ASN A 152 -16.88 -4.92 -2.06
N LYS A 153 -16.23 -5.01 -3.23
CA LYS A 153 -16.41 -6.08 -4.20
C LYS A 153 -15.19 -6.97 -4.31
N ASP A 154 -15.40 -8.25 -4.61
CA ASP A 154 -14.31 -9.15 -4.96
C ASP A 154 -13.79 -8.89 -6.40
N PHE A 155 -12.66 -9.49 -6.73
CA PHE A 155 -11.96 -9.26 -8.01
C PHE A 155 -12.70 -9.80 -9.24
N ASN A 156 -13.70 -10.67 -9.07
CA ASN A 156 -14.51 -11.21 -10.18
C ASN A 156 -15.77 -10.38 -10.44
N TYR A 157 -15.99 -9.30 -9.68
CA TYR A 157 -17.13 -8.43 -9.91
C TYR A 157 -17.00 -7.70 -11.25
N GLU A 158 -18.03 -7.83 -12.08
CA GLU A 158 -18.13 -7.15 -13.36
C GLU A 158 -19.29 -6.15 -13.35
N VAL A 159 -19.06 -4.99 -13.96
CA VAL A 159 -20.07 -3.95 -14.15
C VAL A 159 -20.59 -4.04 -15.58
N GLU A 160 -21.91 -4.01 -15.73
CA GLU A 160 -22.51 -4.01 -17.07
C GLU A 160 -22.14 -2.73 -17.83
N ASN A 161 -21.78 -2.90 -19.11
CA ASN A 161 -21.45 -1.79 -20.00
C ASN A 161 -22.59 -0.78 -20.13
N VAL A 162 -22.25 0.52 -20.14
CA VAL A 162 -23.22 1.58 -20.38
C VAL A 162 -23.41 1.78 -21.88
N ALA A 163 -24.66 1.70 -22.34
CA ALA A 163 -25.01 1.91 -23.75
C ALA A 163 -24.60 3.31 -24.22
N GLY A 164 -23.99 3.41 -25.41
CA GLY A 164 -23.46 4.66 -25.95
C GLY A 164 -22.07 5.05 -25.41
N ALA A 165 -21.56 4.35 -24.40
CA ALA A 165 -20.24 4.58 -23.80
C ALA A 165 -19.47 3.26 -23.56
N THR A 166 -19.62 2.30 -24.48
CA THR A 166 -19.02 0.96 -24.37
C THR A 166 -17.49 0.99 -24.28
N ASN A 167 -16.82 1.83 -25.08
CA ASN A 167 -15.35 1.93 -25.06
C ASN A 167 -14.82 2.43 -23.70
N SER A 168 -15.53 3.37 -23.07
CA SER A 168 -15.15 3.89 -21.75
C SER A 168 -15.45 2.87 -20.65
N SER A 169 -16.58 2.16 -20.74
CA SER A 169 -16.93 1.08 -19.80
C SER A 169 -15.89 -0.04 -19.84
N LYS A 170 -15.54 -0.49 -21.05
CA LYS A 170 -14.55 -1.54 -21.26
C LYS A 170 -13.17 -1.13 -20.71
N LEU A 171 -12.71 0.09 -21.01
CA LEU A 171 -11.42 0.57 -20.50
C LEU A 171 -11.40 0.59 -18.96
N LEU A 172 -12.48 1.06 -18.31
CA LEU A 172 -12.57 1.04 -16.84
C LEU A 172 -12.51 -0.39 -16.28
N GLY A 173 -13.21 -1.34 -16.91
CA GLY A 173 -13.14 -2.76 -16.54
C GLY A 173 -11.73 -3.34 -16.68
N GLU A 174 -11.07 -3.08 -17.81
CA GLU A 174 -9.69 -3.53 -18.07
C GLU A 174 -8.72 -2.98 -17.03
N LEU A 175 -8.85 -1.71 -16.65
CA LEU A 175 -8.00 -1.10 -15.61
C LEU A 175 -8.23 -1.71 -14.23
N VAL A 176 -9.48 -1.99 -13.85
CA VAL A 176 -9.74 -2.68 -12.56
C VAL A 176 -9.09 -4.07 -12.57
N VAL A 177 -9.25 -4.83 -13.66
CA VAL A 177 -8.62 -6.16 -13.80
C VAL A 177 -7.09 -6.09 -13.77
N GLU A 178 -6.50 -5.10 -14.44
CA GLU A 178 -5.06 -4.87 -14.41
C GLU A 178 -4.58 -4.59 -12.98
N ALA A 179 -5.28 -3.74 -12.23
CA ALA A 179 -4.94 -3.41 -10.86
C ALA A 179 -5.05 -4.62 -9.92
N THR A 180 -6.11 -5.43 -10.03
CA THR A 180 -6.27 -6.65 -9.22
C THR A 180 -5.27 -7.74 -9.59
N THR A 181 -4.88 -7.81 -10.87
CA THR A 181 -3.82 -8.71 -11.33
C THR A 181 -2.49 -8.30 -10.73
N LYS A 182 -2.14 -7.01 -10.83
CA LYS A 182 -0.92 -6.48 -10.21
C LYS A 182 -0.90 -6.71 -8.71
N TYR A 183 -2.02 -6.49 -8.01
CA TYR A 183 -2.14 -6.82 -6.58
C TYR A 183 -1.84 -8.29 -6.31
N THR A 184 -2.41 -9.20 -7.09
CA THR A 184 -2.20 -10.64 -6.94
C THR A 184 -0.73 -11.02 -7.14
N GLU A 185 -0.06 -10.39 -8.09
CA GLU A 185 1.36 -10.60 -8.37
C GLU A 185 2.26 -10.10 -7.23
N ILE A 186 1.97 -8.93 -6.67
CA ILE A 186 2.78 -8.35 -5.58
C ILE A 186 2.40 -8.87 -4.19
N LYS A 187 1.29 -9.60 -4.03
CA LYS A 187 0.81 -10.09 -2.74
C LYS A 187 1.90 -10.83 -1.93
N PRO A 188 2.72 -11.72 -2.50
CA PRO A 188 3.82 -12.36 -1.76
C PRO A 188 4.88 -11.39 -1.27
N ILE A 189 5.05 -10.23 -1.91
CA ILE A 189 5.96 -9.17 -1.48
C ILE A 189 5.32 -8.38 -0.33
N LEU A 190 4.02 -8.07 -0.44
CA LEU A 190 3.26 -7.41 0.63
C LEU A 190 3.30 -8.23 1.91
N GLU A 191 3.14 -9.56 1.83
CA GLU A 191 3.21 -10.48 2.97
C GLU A 191 4.60 -10.50 3.65
N LYS A 192 5.68 -10.12 2.94
CA LYS A 192 7.01 -9.95 3.54
C LYS A 192 7.18 -8.61 4.25
N LEU A 193 6.56 -7.56 3.71
CA LEU A 193 6.72 -6.19 4.15
C LEU A 193 5.80 -5.82 5.30
N VAL A 194 4.56 -6.28 5.19
CA VAL A 194 3.54 -6.09 6.21
C VAL A 194 3.77 -7.16 7.24
N GLU A 195 4.01 -6.75 8.49
CA GLU A 195 3.77 -7.63 9.63
C GLU A 195 2.29 -7.99 9.61
N LEU A 196 1.95 -9.10 8.97
CA LEU A 196 0.71 -9.79 9.24
C LEU A 196 0.83 -10.19 10.69
N ASP A 197 0.15 -9.42 11.53
CA ASP A 197 -0.01 -9.72 12.92
C ASP A 197 -0.43 -11.21 13.04
N PRO A 198 0.50 -12.09 13.45
CA PRO A 198 0.34 -13.54 13.31
C PRO A 198 -0.76 -14.06 14.22
N ILE A 199 -1.21 -13.23 15.17
CA ILE A 199 -2.29 -13.54 16.08
C ILE A 199 -3.61 -12.86 15.69
N LYS A 200 -3.63 -11.97 14.69
CA LYS A 200 -4.87 -11.36 14.13
C LYS A 200 -5.75 -12.40 13.46
N GLU A 201 -5.20 -13.45 12.83
CA GLU A 201 -6.02 -14.59 12.36
C GLU A 201 -6.70 -15.36 13.49
N ILE A 202 -6.09 -15.35 14.68
CA ILE A 202 -6.55 -16.11 15.84
C ILE A 202 -7.54 -15.31 16.70
N PHE A 203 -7.24 -14.03 16.93
CA PHE A 203 -8.02 -13.14 17.79
C PHE A 203 -8.87 -12.13 17.01
N GLY A 204 -8.79 -12.07 15.68
CA GLY A 204 -9.45 -11.03 14.86
C GLY A 204 -8.81 -9.66 15.08
N THR A 205 -9.52 -8.57 14.79
CA THR A 205 -9.13 -7.23 15.26
C THR A 205 -9.17 -7.23 16.79
N TYR A 206 -8.05 -6.93 17.45
CA TYR A 206 -7.93 -7.02 18.91
C TYR A 206 -7.28 -5.79 19.55
N THR A 207 -7.44 -5.69 20.87
CA THR A 207 -6.74 -4.72 21.73
C THR A 207 -6.01 -5.45 22.85
N THR A 208 -4.91 -4.87 23.33
CA THR A 208 -4.13 -5.38 24.46
C THR A 208 -4.12 -4.37 25.61
N GLU A 209 -4.21 -4.87 26.83
CA GLU A 209 -4.11 -4.08 28.05
C GLU A 209 -3.27 -4.84 29.07
N GLU A 210 -2.32 -4.19 29.73
CA GLU A 210 -1.53 -4.83 30.79
C GLU A 210 -2.43 -5.19 31.99
N ASP A 211 -2.33 -6.43 32.45
CA ASP A 211 -3.07 -6.89 33.63
C ASP A 211 -2.40 -6.37 34.89
N ALA A 212 -2.85 -5.22 35.38
CA ALA A 212 -2.33 -4.60 36.61
C ALA A 212 -2.53 -5.46 37.87
N SER A 213 -3.35 -6.51 37.82
CA SER A 213 -3.53 -7.46 38.92
C SER A 213 -2.55 -8.64 38.88
N PHE A 214 -1.82 -8.79 37.76
CA PHE A 214 -0.84 -9.85 37.63
C PHE A 214 0.34 -9.62 38.57
N THR A 215 0.69 -10.67 39.32
CA THR A 215 1.89 -10.66 40.15
C THR A 215 3.03 -11.33 39.37
N PRO A 216 4.08 -10.59 38.98
CA PRO A 216 5.22 -11.17 38.27
C PRO A 216 5.86 -12.32 39.05
N THR A 217 6.38 -13.28 38.30
CA THR A 217 7.16 -14.41 38.82
C THR A 217 8.63 -14.24 38.46
N GLU A 218 9.46 -15.20 38.86
CA GLU A 218 10.89 -15.20 38.50
C GLU A 218 11.10 -15.24 36.98
N ILE A 219 10.23 -15.91 36.23
CA ILE A 219 10.37 -16.11 34.79
C ILE A 219 9.41 -15.20 34.00
N ILE A 220 8.17 -15.06 34.44
CA ILE A 220 7.13 -14.29 33.73
C ILE A 220 7.03 -12.91 34.36
N SER A 221 7.41 -11.88 33.60
CA SER A 221 7.47 -10.49 34.03
C SER A 221 6.18 -9.72 33.78
N LYS A 222 5.45 -10.06 32.71
CA LYS A 222 4.28 -9.30 32.25
C LYS A 222 3.15 -10.23 31.81
N LYS A 223 1.92 -9.81 32.04
CA LYS A 223 0.70 -10.40 31.46
C LYS A 223 -0.13 -9.29 30.81
N GLU A 224 -0.58 -9.53 29.59
CA GLU A 224 -1.46 -8.64 28.85
C GLU A 224 -2.75 -9.39 28.52
N ILE A 225 -3.89 -8.71 28.68
CA ILE A 225 -5.22 -9.21 28.31
C ILE A 225 -5.47 -8.86 26.85
N ILE A 226 -5.90 -9.83 26.05
CA ILE A 226 -6.24 -9.68 24.64
C ILE A 226 -7.76 -9.74 24.49
N LYS A 227 -8.35 -8.71 23.88
CA LYS A 227 -9.78 -8.65 23.56
C LYS A 227 -9.97 -8.49 22.06
N GLY A 228 -10.57 -9.47 21.41
CA GLY A 228 -10.91 -9.46 19.98
C GLY A 228 -12.14 -10.32 19.67
N THR A 229 -12.21 -10.89 18.47
CA THR A 229 -13.21 -11.90 18.09
C THR A 229 -13.08 -13.15 18.96
N SER A 230 -11.85 -13.51 19.30
CA SER A 230 -11.54 -14.41 20.42
C SER A 230 -10.80 -13.63 21.49
N ASN A 231 -10.96 -14.03 22.75
CA ASN A 231 -10.23 -13.46 23.88
C ASN A 231 -9.07 -14.36 24.29
N GLY A 232 -8.09 -13.77 24.96
CA GLY A 232 -6.95 -14.49 25.49
C GLY A 232 -6.04 -13.61 26.32
N VAL A 233 -4.82 -14.09 26.50
CA VAL A 233 -3.75 -13.41 27.24
C VAL A 233 -2.40 -13.63 26.56
N ALA A 234 -1.52 -12.64 26.67
CA ALA A 234 -0.11 -12.79 26.33
C ALA A 234 0.74 -12.75 27.60
N TYR A 235 1.70 -13.66 27.73
CA TYR A 235 2.68 -13.66 28.80
C TYR A 235 4.05 -13.33 28.24
N THR A 236 4.73 -12.34 28.83
CA THR A 236 6.14 -12.07 28.54
C THR A 236 6.99 -12.67 29.63
N GLY A 237 7.96 -13.49 29.26
CA GLY A 237 8.89 -14.09 30.19
C GLY A 237 10.32 -14.02 29.71
N SER A 238 11.25 -13.93 30.65
CA SER A 238 12.68 -13.81 30.38
C SER A 238 13.48 -14.74 31.27
N LYS A 239 14.56 -15.29 30.74
CA LYS A 239 15.57 -15.99 31.52
C LYS A 239 16.95 -15.73 30.95
N SER A 240 17.88 -15.34 31.81
CA SER A 240 19.30 -15.25 31.50
C SER A 240 20.08 -16.39 32.14
N TYR A 241 21.20 -16.73 31.54
CA TYR A 241 22.18 -17.66 32.08
C TYR A 241 23.59 -17.15 31.80
N THR A 242 24.49 -17.41 32.74
CA THR A 242 25.92 -17.14 32.62
C THR A 242 26.65 -18.47 32.75
N PHE A 243 27.56 -18.75 31.82
CA PHE A 243 28.35 -19.98 31.78
C PHE A 243 29.81 -19.61 31.49
N ASP A 244 30.69 -19.70 32.50
CA ASP A 244 32.14 -19.39 32.52
C ASP A 244 32.65 -18.19 31.67
N GLU A 245 32.50 -18.23 30.33
CA GLU A 245 32.95 -17.22 29.35
C GLU A 245 31.82 -16.70 28.43
N ALA A 246 30.57 -17.02 28.74
CA ALA A 246 29.41 -16.78 27.88
C ALA A 246 28.14 -16.43 28.65
N ASP A 247 27.50 -15.34 28.26
CA ASP A 247 26.14 -15.00 28.69
C ASP A 247 25.14 -15.35 27.58
N GLY A 248 23.96 -15.79 28.00
CA GLY A 248 22.82 -15.95 27.12
C GLY A 248 21.56 -15.43 27.79
N ALA A 249 20.65 -14.89 26.99
CA ALA A 249 19.38 -14.37 27.45
C ALA A 249 18.29 -14.69 26.43
N ILE A 250 17.20 -15.25 26.92
CA ILE A 250 16.00 -15.48 26.14
C ILE A 250 14.90 -14.64 26.76
N GLU A 251 14.25 -13.83 25.94
CA GLU A 251 12.99 -13.18 26.25
C GLU A 251 11.97 -13.61 25.20
N MET A 252 10.83 -14.08 25.66
CA MET A 252 9.80 -14.68 24.82
C MET A 252 8.43 -14.18 25.24
N LYS A 253 7.58 -13.95 24.26
CA LYS A 253 6.16 -13.66 24.46
C LYS A 253 5.33 -14.82 23.94
N VAL A 254 4.37 -15.27 24.74
CA VAL A 254 3.52 -16.44 24.46
C VAL A 254 2.06 -16.03 24.52
N TYR A 255 1.31 -16.38 23.48
CA TYR A 255 -0.09 -16.05 23.31
C TYR A 255 -0.97 -17.24 23.59
N VAL A 256 -1.98 -17.05 24.43
CA VAL A 256 -2.84 -18.11 24.96
C VAL A 256 -4.31 -17.68 24.85
N LYS A 257 -5.18 -18.56 24.35
CA LYS A 257 -6.63 -18.34 24.37
C LYS A 257 -7.21 -18.48 25.77
N ASP A 258 -8.44 -17.98 25.97
CA ASP A 258 -9.18 -18.15 27.24
C ASP A 258 -9.38 -19.62 27.65
N ASP A 259 -9.38 -20.55 26.67
CA ASP A 259 -9.45 -21.99 26.93
C ASP A 259 -8.11 -22.62 27.39
N GLY A 260 -7.06 -21.81 27.50
CA GLY A 260 -5.71 -22.22 27.91
C GLY A 260 -4.83 -22.74 26.77
N THR A 261 -5.31 -22.74 25.52
CA THR A 261 -4.53 -23.18 24.36
C THR A 261 -3.46 -22.15 24.01
N ILE A 262 -2.19 -22.57 23.98
CA ILE A 262 -1.10 -21.77 23.41
C ILE A 262 -1.25 -21.77 21.89
N VAL A 263 -1.32 -20.58 21.30
CA VAL A 263 -1.63 -20.41 19.88
C VAL A 263 -0.49 -19.80 19.08
N TYR A 264 0.39 -19.05 19.74
CA TYR A 264 1.55 -18.43 19.10
C TYR A 264 2.62 -18.10 20.14
N TYR A 265 3.86 -17.95 19.70
CA TYR A 265 4.95 -17.40 20.50
C TYR A 265 5.95 -16.68 19.60
N GLU A 266 6.65 -15.71 20.17
CA GLU A 266 7.72 -14.96 19.51
C GLU A 266 8.88 -14.73 20.48
N PHE A 267 10.10 -14.69 19.95
CA PHE A 267 11.27 -14.28 20.72
C PHE A 267 11.42 -12.76 20.65
N LEU A 268 11.33 -12.09 21.79
CA LEU A 268 11.65 -10.67 21.91
C LEU A 268 13.17 -10.46 22.00
N LYS A 269 13.87 -11.46 22.55
CA LYS A 269 15.32 -11.50 22.65
C LYS A 269 15.81 -12.94 22.59
N TYR A 270 16.83 -13.21 21.76
CA TYR A 270 17.46 -14.53 21.69
C TYR A 270 18.98 -14.39 21.55
N GLU A 271 19.67 -14.30 22.68
CA GLU A 271 21.12 -14.30 22.77
C GLU A 271 21.62 -15.70 23.12
N HIS A 272 22.28 -16.35 22.17
CA HIS A 272 23.11 -17.52 22.43
C HIS A 272 24.56 -17.16 22.11
N SER A 273 25.46 -17.35 23.07
CA SER A 273 26.90 -17.34 22.79
C SER A 273 27.22 -18.50 21.85
N LYS A 274 28.01 -18.26 20.80
CA LYS A 274 28.46 -19.25 19.81
C LYS A 274 29.22 -20.41 20.46
N GLY A 275 28.50 -21.39 21.01
CA GLY A 275 29.02 -22.73 21.21
C GLY A 275 29.06 -23.38 19.83
N ALA A 276 30.25 -23.57 19.27
CA ALA A 276 30.39 -24.49 18.16
C ALA A 276 29.89 -25.87 18.63
N PHE A 277 28.85 -26.40 17.97
CA PHE A 277 28.40 -27.78 18.16
C PHE A 277 29.52 -28.77 17.85
#